data_AF-A0A699ZFG5-F1
#
_entry.id   AF-A0A699ZFG5-F1
#
_cell.length_a   1.000
_cell.length_b   1.000
_cell.length_c   1.000
_cell.angle_alpha   90.00
_cell.angle_beta   90.00
_cell.angle_gamma   90.00
#
_symmetry.space_group_name_H-M   'P 1'
#
loop_
_entity.id
_entity.type
_entity.pdbx_description
1 polymer ?
#
loop_
_entity_poly.entity_id
_entity_poly.type
_entity_poly.pdbx_seq_one_letter_code
_entity_poly.pdbx_strand_id
1 'polypeptide(L)'
;MHGCTAWTGKSYASFVDPTCPLLADTDELGFSRNVVVLEIQGADISLSLIDLPGIINSTEKKEDQYLINMIKYIVKHYIKASQTIIVLAVHALSDIQNQVVYQMAREADPHQQRTLGVITKADVIPPGSHSMWIRMMQGDLFPLNLGYYMVVNPNQVDLDQGTSHEGLSNLTAALSKQLVDRTMAELPHMRTKASSDTVLIA
;
A
#
# COMPACT_ATOMS: atom_id res chain seq x y z
N MET A 1 5.91 0.59 -33.92
CA MET A 1 7.07 0.40 -33.02
C MET A 1 7.13 1.62 -32.12
N HIS A 2 6.48 1.57 -30.96
CA HIS A 2 6.52 2.68 -29.99
C HIS A 2 7.57 2.33 -28.95
N GLY A 3 8.63 3.14 -28.90
CA GLY A 3 9.77 2.94 -28.04
C GLY A 3 9.38 3.10 -26.58
N CYS A 4 9.53 2.02 -25.81
CA CYS A 4 9.50 2.06 -24.37
C CYS A 4 10.80 2.75 -23.90
N THR A 5 10.75 4.05 -23.61
CA THR A 5 11.86 4.73 -22.96
C THR A 5 11.87 4.31 -21.49
N ALA A 6 12.83 3.47 -21.11
CA ALA A 6 13.10 3.16 -19.72
C ALA A 6 13.39 4.46 -18.95
N TRP A 7 12.78 4.61 -17.78
CA TRP A 7 13.00 5.77 -16.91
C TRP A 7 14.46 5.80 -16.45
N THR A 8 15.25 6.73 -16.99
CA THR A 8 16.64 6.96 -16.55
C THR A 8 16.58 7.81 -15.28
N GLY A 9 16.45 7.15 -14.14
CA GLY A 9 16.22 7.82 -12.86
C GLY A 9 17.15 8.99 -12.59
N LYS A 10 16.58 10.10 -12.12
CA LYS A 10 17.33 11.23 -11.60
C LYS A 10 17.62 10.98 -10.12
N SER A 11 18.89 11.05 -9.72
CA SER A 11 19.32 10.94 -8.31
C SER A 11 18.68 12.05 -7.47
N TYR A 12 18.38 11.77 -6.20
CA TYR A 12 17.90 12.75 -5.21
C TYR A 12 18.70 14.06 -5.24
N ALA A 13 20.02 13.97 -5.42
CA ALA A 13 20.93 15.11 -5.51
C ALA A 13 20.63 16.08 -6.67
N SER A 14 19.88 15.65 -7.69
CA SER A 14 19.51 16.50 -8.83
C SER A 14 18.20 17.27 -8.63
N PHE A 15 17.44 16.94 -7.59
CA PHE A 15 16.19 17.63 -7.22
C PHE A 15 16.39 18.64 -6.08
N VAL A 16 17.56 18.65 -5.46
CA VAL A 16 17.84 19.39 -4.24
C VAL A 16 18.96 20.39 -4.54
N ASP A 17 18.67 21.68 -4.37
CA ASP A 17 19.69 22.73 -4.42
C ASP A 17 20.49 22.68 -3.11
N PRO A 18 21.78 22.30 -3.14
CA PRO A 18 22.60 22.18 -1.94
C PRO A 18 22.86 23.53 -1.24
N THR A 19 22.52 24.65 -1.88
CA THR A 19 22.59 25.99 -1.28
C THR A 19 21.27 26.42 -0.65
N CYS A 20 20.21 25.59 -0.73
CA CYS A 20 18.91 25.89 -0.17
C CYS A 20 18.99 25.98 1.37
N PRO A 21 18.72 27.15 1.99
CA PRO A 21 18.80 27.34 3.44
C PRO A 21 17.84 26.46 4.24
N LEU A 22 16.81 25.89 3.59
CA LEU A 22 15.88 24.94 4.20
C LEU A 22 16.52 23.56 4.50
N LEU A 23 17.70 23.29 3.93
CA LEU A 23 18.48 22.07 4.18
C LEU A 23 19.56 22.28 5.23
N ALA A 24 19.69 23.50 5.78
CA ALA A 24 20.63 23.78 6.85
C ALA A 24 20.06 23.18 8.14
N ASP A 25 20.53 21.96 8.45
CA ASP A 25 20.26 21.16 9.65
C ASP A 25 19.88 21.97 10.88
N THR A 26 18.68 21.69 11.42
CA THR A 26 18.40 21.64 12.87
C THR A 26 17.03 21.03 13.21
N ASP A 27 16.16 20.74 12.23
CA ASP A 27 14.80 20.24 12.49
C ASP A 27 14.40 19.08 11.54
N GLU A 28 15.25 18.05 11.44
CA GLU A 28 14.87 16.80 10.75
C GLU A 28 13.75 16.09 11.54
N LEU A 29 12.51 16.30 11.11
CA LEU A 29 11.37 15.53 11.61
C LEU A 29 11.49 14.09 11.13
N GLY A 30 11.53 13.12 12.06
CA GLY A 30 11.55 11.70 11.71
C GLY A 30 10.34 11.25 10.87
N PHE A 31 9.19 11.92 11.02
CA PHE A 31 8.02 11.77 10.15
C PHE A 31 7.30 13.11 9.98
N SER A 32 6.79 13.38 8.78
CA SER A 32 5.94 14.54 8.49
C SER A 32 4.53 14.11 8.08
N ARG A 33 3.55 15.00 8.30
CA ARG A 33 2.19 14.84 7.76
C ARG A 33 2.07 15.31 6.32
N ASN A 34 3.12 15.90 5.77
CA ASN A 34 3.15 16.37 4.39
C ASN A 34 3.00 15.18 3.44
N VAL A 35 2.19 15.37 2.41
CA VAL A 35 1.94 14.35 1.39
C VAL A 35 2.77 14.68 0.16
N VAL A 36 3.52 13.69 -0.32
CA VAL A 36 4.17 13.76 -1.63
C VAL A 36 3.22 13.14 -2.65
N VAL A 37 2.86 13.90 -3.67
CA VAL A 37 1.98 13.44 -4.75
C VAL A 37 2.82 13.29 -6.02
N LEU A 38 2.83 12.07 -6.57
CA LEU A 38 3.44 11.76 -7.85
C LEU A 38 2.32 11.48 -8.85
N GLU A 39 2.23 12.32 -9.89
CA GLU A 39 1.31 12.12 -11.00
C GLU A 39 2.07 11.60 -12.22
N ILE A 40 1.70 10.40 -12.69
CA ILE A 40 2.30 9.77 -13.86
C ILE A 40 1.19 9.60 -14.89
N GLN A 41 1.35 10.25 -16.05
CA GLN A 41 0.40 10.18 -17.17
C GLN A 41 0.95 9.29 -18.28
N GLY A 42 0.08 8.50 -18.92
CA GLY A 42 0.46 7.65 -20.07
C GLY A 42 -0.02 6.20 -20.00
N ALA A 43 -0.72 5.78 -18.94
CA ALA A 43 -1.37 4.48 -18.86
C ALA A 43 -2.84 4.56 -19.28
N ASP A 44 -3.37 3.49 -19.86
CA ASP A 44 -4.80 3.37 -20.26
C ASP A 44 -5.75 3.27 -19.06
N ILE A 45 -5.21 3.07 -17.85
CA ILE A 45 -5.96 2.93 -16.60
C ILE A 45 -5.58 4.03 -15.61
N SER A 46 -6.58 4.62 -14.95
CA SER A 46 -6.38 5.55 -13.85
C SER A 46 -6.27 4.77 -12.54
N LEU A 47 -5.12 4.88 -11.87
CA LEU A 47 -4.85 4.25 -10.57
C LEU A 47 -4.25 5.27 -9.61
N SER A 48 -4.77 5.32 -8.39
CA SER A 48 -4.18 6.05 -7.28
C SER A 48 -3.66 5.06 -6.24
N LEU A 49 -2.36 5.08 -5.99
CA LEU A 49 -1.70 4.31 -4.93
C LEU A 49 -1.29 5.27 -3.82
N ILE A 50 -1.58 4.90 -2.57
CA ILE A 50 -1.17 5.65 -1.40
C ILE A 50 -0.21 4.76 -0.62
N ASP A 51 1.06 5.18 -0.54
CA ASP A 51 2.03 4.55 0.35
C ASP A 51 1.94 5.16 1.74
N LEU A 52 1.87 4.32 2.77
CA LEU A 52 1.67 4.73 4.15
C LEU A 52 2.89 4.37 4.99
N PRO A 53 3.26 5.19 5.99
CA PRO A 53 4.38 4.87 6.86
C PRO A 53 4.22 3.49 7.53
N GLY A 54 5.32 2.74 7.62
CA GLY A 54 5.35 1.45 8.29
C GLY A 54 4.92 1.56 9.76
N ILE A 55 3.96 0.75 10.17
CA ILE A 55 3.44 0.78 11.54
C ILE A 55 4.48 0.20 12.50
N ILE A 56 5.02 1.05 13.36
CA ILE A 56 5.86 0.67 14.50
C ILE A 56 5.02 0.61 15.78
N ASN A 57 5.30 -0.38 16.65
CA ASN A 57 4.56 -0.55 17.91
C ASN A 57 5.43 -0.44 19.17
N SER A 58 6.73 -0.21 18.98
CA SER A 58 7.69 0.00 20.07
C SER A 58 8.76 0.97 19.61
N THR A 59 9.21 1.81 20.54
CA THR A 59 10.39 2.66 20.40
C THR A 59 11.20 2.54 21.69
N GLU A 60 12.52 2.58 21.56
CA GLU A 60 13.43 2.56 22.71
C GLU A 60 13.40 3.89 23.48
N LYS A 61 13.06 4.99 22.80
CA LYS A 61 12.99 6.33 23.39
C LYS A 61 11.54 6.71 23.69
N LYS A 62 11.23 6.98 24.96
CA LYS A 62 9.88 7.46 25.36
C LYS A 62 9.44 8.70 24.59
N GLU A 63 10.41 9.53 24.23
CA GLU A 63 10.23 10.76 23.44
C GLU A 63 9.56 10.47 22.09
N ASP A 64 9.76 9.30 21.49
CA ASP A 64 9.25 8.97 20.15
C ASP A 64 7.84 8.34 20.18
N GLN A 65 7.21 8.20 21.34
CA GLN A 65 5.86 7.64 21.43
C GLN A 65 4.82 8.47 20.66
N TYR A 66 5.02 9.79 20.54
CA TYR A 66 4.13 10.62 19.72
C TYR A 66 4.20 10.25 18.23
N LEU A 67 5.37 9.80 17.73
CA LEU A 67 5.54 9.37 16.35
C LEU A 67 4.71 8.11 16.05
N ILE A 68 4.68 7.15 16.98
CA ILE A 68 3.83 5.95 16.86
C ILE A 68 2.36 6.35 16.71
N ASN A 69 1.90 7.26 17.55
CA ASN A 69 0.52 7.75 17.51
C ASN A 69 0.22 8.52 16.22
N MET A 70 1.18 9.31 15.73
CA MET A 70 1.06 10.04 14.49
C MET A 70 0.96 9.11 13.27
N ILE A 71 1.82 8.08 13.19
CA ILE A 71 1.76 7.07 12.13
C ILE A 71 0.41 6.35 12.16
N LYS A 72 -0.03 5.90 13.34
CA LYS A 72 -1.34 5.25 13.50
C LYS A 72 -2.49 6.17 13.06
N TYR A 73 -2.41 7.47 13.36
CA TYR A 73 -3.39 8.45 12.93
C TYR A 73 -3.43 8.60 11.41
N ILE A 74 -2.26 8.77 10.76
CA ILE A 74 -2.14 8.88 9.30
C ILE A 74 -2.73 7.64 8.63
N VAL A 75 -2.31 6.44 9.06
CA VAL A 75 -2.82 5.18 8.51
C VAL A 75 -4.34 5.10 8.67
N LYS A 76 -4.87 5.32 9.88
CA LYS A 76 -6.31 5.30 10.16
C LYS A 76 -7.09 6.29 9.30
N HIS A 77 -6.53 7.47 9.06
CA HIS A 77 -7.16 8.49 8.22
C HIS A 77 -7.39 7.98 6.78
N TYR A 78 -6.37 7.37 6.17
CA TYR A 78 -6.45 6.88 4.79
C TYR A 78 -7.29 5.60 4.65
N ILE A 79 -7.17 4.64 5.56
CA ILE A 79 -7.91 3.36 5.46
C ILE A 79 -9.39 3.51 5.82
N LYS A 80 -9.80 4.60 6.49
CA LYS A 80 -11.20 4.87 6.87
C LYS A 80 -12.12 5.11 5.67
N ALA A 81 -11.59 5.63 4.57
CA ALA A 81 -12.39 5.87 3.37
C ALA A 81 -12.92 4.55 2.80
N SER A 82 -14.25 4.43 2.67
CA SER A 82 -14.91 3.19 2.23
C SER A 82 -14.50 2.78 0.82
N GLN A 83 -14.13 3.75 -0.02
CA GLN A 83 -13.69 3.54 -1.40
C GLN A 83 -12.26 3.02 -1.53
N THR A 84 -11.46 3.10 -0.47
CA THR A 84 -10.08 2.59 -0.47
C THR A 84 -10.07 1.08 -0.32
N ILE A 85 -9.34 0.39 -1.21
CA ILE A 85 -8.97 -1.02 -1.02
C ILE A 85 -7.77 -1.04 -0.07
N ILE A 86 -7.89 -1.81 1.01
CA ILE A 86 -6.82 -1.99 1.98
C ILE A 86 -5.97 -3.17 1.53
N VAL A 87 -4.71 -2.90 1.18
CA VAL A 87 -3.73 -3.96 0.92
C VAL A 87 -3.00 -4.27 2.24
N LEU A 88 -3.38 -5.38 2.86
CA LEU A 88 -2.78 -5.87 4.09
C LEU A 88 -1.53 -6.68 3.78
N ALA A 89 -0.36 -6.05 3.90
CA ALA A 89 0.93 -6.73 3.78
C ALA A 89 1.28 -7.48 5.09
N VAL A 90 1.46 -8.79 5.00
CA VAL A 90 1.78 -9.70 6.09
C VAL A 90 3.15 -10.31 5.84
N HIS A 91 4.05 -10.28 6.82
CA HIS A 91 5.35 -10.93 6.70
C HIS A 91 5.27 -12.42 7.07
N ALA A 92 5.72 -13.32 6.19
CA ALA A 92 5.49 -14.77 6.34
C ALA A 92 6.23 -15.44 7.51
N LEU A 93 7.20 -14.77 8.13
CA LEU A 93 7.83 -15.25 9.38
C LEU A 93 7.06 -14.90 10.66
N SER A 94 6.06 -14.03 10.58
CA SER A 94 5.41 -13.47 11.75
C SER A 94 3.94 -13.83 11.81
N ASP A 95 3.44 -14.08 13.03
CA ASP A 95 2.03 -14.41 13.26
C ASP A 95 1.13 -13.22 12.91
N ILE A 96 0.18 -13.43 12.01
CA ILE A 96 -0.76 -12.39 11.56
C ILE A 96 -1.56 -11.79 12.72
N GLN A 97 -1.92 -12.58 13.74
CA GLN A 97 -2.68 -12.10 14.91
C GLN A 97 -1.91 -11.06 15.74
N ASN A 98 -0.59 -11.14 15.74
CA ASN A 98 0.27 -10.24 16.52
C ASN A 98 0.59 -8.94 15.77
N GLN A 99 0.16 -8.83 14.51
CA GLN A 99 0.43 -7.65 13.69
C GLN A 99 -0.63 -6.57 13.89
N VAL A 100 -0.19 -5.40 14.35
CA VAL A 100 -1.05 -4.22 14.58
C VAL A 100 -1.80 -3.80 13.31
N VAL A 101 -1.19 -4.00 12.13
CA VAL A 101 -1.81 -3.68 10.84
C VAL A 101 -3.08 -4.51 10.58
N TYR A 102 -3.10 -5.78 11.01
CA TYR A 102 -4.28 -6.63 10.86
C TYR A 102 -5.45 -6.14 11.72
N GLN A 103 -5.17 -5.75 12.97
CA GLN A 103 -6.20 -5.17 13.84
C GLN A 103 -6.76 -3.86 13.26
N MET A 104 -5.88 -2.95 12.79
CA MET A 104 -6.32 -1.70 12.18
C MET A 104 -7.14 -1.91 10.91
N ALA A 105 -6.76 -2.88 10.07
CA ALA A 105 -7.54 -3.24 8.89
C ALA A 105 -8.93 -3.75 9.27
N ARG A 106 -9.04 -4.62 10.30
CA ARG A 106 -10.35 -5.11 10.78
C ARG A 106 -11.21 -4.03 11.44
N GLU A 107 -10.61 -3.08 12.15
CA GLU A 107 -11.34 -1.93 12.70
C GLU A 107 -11.92 -1.05 11.57
N ALA A 108 -11.19 -0.88 10.46
CA ALA A 108 -11.61 -0.08 9.33
C ALA A 108 -12.56 -0.82 8.36
N ASP A 109 -12.45 -2.14 8.26
CA ASP A 109 -13.26 -3.00 7.41
C ASP A 109 -13.75 -4.25 8.18
N PRO A 110 -14.74 -4.10 9.07
CA PRO A 110 -15.23 -5.20 9.90
C PRO A 110 -15.79 -6.38 9.11
N HIS A 111 -16.33 -6.12 7.91
CA HIS A 111 -16.89 -7.13 7.01
C HIS A 111 -15.86 -7.71 6.03
N GLN A 112 -14.60 -7.24 6.07
CA GLN A 112 -13.50 -7.72 5.22
C GLN A 112 -13.83 -7.68 3.72
N GLN A 113 -14.66 -6.72 3.29
CA GLN A 113 -15.16 -6.60 1.91
C GLN A 113 -14.17 -5.93 0.97
N ARG A 114 -13.27 -5.12 1.52
CA ARG A 114 -12.35 -4.27 0.75
C ARG A 114 -10.90 -4.44 1.21
N THR A 115 -10.61 -5.52 1.93
CA THR A 115 -9.27 -5.85 2.42
C THR A 115 -8.72 -7.04 1.63
N LEU A 116 -7.54 -6.85 1.04
CA LEU A 116 -6.79 -7.84 0.28
C LEU A 116 -5.55 -8.23 1.09
N GLY A 117 -5.31 -9.53 1.28
CA GLY A 117 -4.12 -10.00 1.96
C GLY A 117 -2.95 -10.21 1.01
N VAL A 118 -1.77 -9.70 1.35
CA VAL A 118 -0.52 -9.95 0.61
C VAL A 118 0.50 -10.51 1.57
N ILE A 119 0.87 -11.78 1.39
CA ILE A 119 1.90 -12.47 2.17
C ILE A 119 3.24 -12.21 1.48
N THR A 120 4.13 -11.52 2.18
CA THR A 120 5.47 -11.14 1.72
C THR A 120 6.55 -12.03 2.31
N LYS A 121 7.66 -12.19 1.56
CA LYS A 121 8.79 -13.06 1.90
C LYS A 121 8.37 -14.51 2.14
N ALA A 122 7.65 -15.10 1.20
CA ALA A 122 7.20 -16.49 1.33
C ALA A 122 8.34 -17.52 1.26
N ASP A 123 9.49 -17.12 0.71
CA ASP A 123 10.71 -17.91 0.57
C ASP A 123 11.32 -18.33 1.92
N VAL A 124 11.07 -17.56 2.98
CA VAL A 124 11.61 -17.84 4.33
C VAL A 124 10.69 -18.72 5.19
N ILE A 125 9.55 -19.18 4.67
CA ILE A 125 8.65 -20.06 5.43
C ILE A 125 9.35 -21.40 5.71
N PRO A 126 9.49 -21.81 6.98
CA PRO A 126 10.16 -23.06 7.31
C PRO A 126 9.44 -24.28 6.69
N PRO A 127 10.19 -25.28 6.21
CA PRO A 127 9.62 -26.56 5.81
C PRO A 127 8.75 -27.15 6.93
N GLY A 128 7.54 -27.59 6.59
CA GLY A 128 6.58 -28.12 7.57
C GLY A 128 5.62 -27.08 8.18
N SER A 129 5.89 -25.78 8.05
CA SER A 129 5.03 -24.70 8.59
C SER A 129 4.07 -24.08 7.55
N HIS A 130 3.79 -24.80 6.47
CA HIS A 130 2.99 -24.29 5.33
C HIS A 130 1.48 -24.41 5.56
N SER A 131 1.05 -25.30 6.45
CA SER A 131 -0.37 -25.64 6.66
C SER A 131 -1.22 -24.42 7.04
N MET A 132 -0.70 -23.53 7.87
CA MET A 132 -1.37 -22.29 8.25
C MET A 132 -1.60 -21.39 7.02
N TRP A 133 -0.55 -21.16 6.22
CA TRP A 133 -0.60 -20.30 5.05
C TRP A 133 -1.53 -20.83 3.96
N ILE A 134 -1.53 -22.15 3.75
CA ILE A 134 -2.46 -22.81 2.81
C ILE A 134 -3.91 -22.59 3.24
N ARG A 135 -4.22 -22.80 4.53
CA ARG A 135 -5.57 -22.58 5.06
C ARG A 135 -6.00 -21.11 4.97
N MET A 136 -5.08 -20.16 5.14
CA MET A 136 -5.37 -18.75 4.92
C MET A 136 -5.70 -18.45 3.45
N MET A 137 -4.90 -18.97 2.51
CA MET A 137 -5.16 -18.79 1.08
C MET A 137 -6.47 -19.45 0.62
N GLN A 138 -6.89 -20.55 1.27
CA GLN A 138 -8.18 -21.20 1.03
C GLN A 138 -9.37 -20.48 1.67
N GLY A 139 -9.12 -19.50 2.55
CA GLY A 139 -10.16 -18.78 3.29
C GLY A 139 -10.65 -19.49 4.57
N ASP A 140 -10.04 -20.61 4.95
CA ASP A 140 -10.38 -21.36 6.16
C ASP A 140 -9.90 -20.67 7.45
N LEU A 141 -8.91 -19.78 7.32
CA LEU A 141 -8.30 -19.06 8.43
C LEU A 141 -8.14 -17.58 8.07
N PHE A 142 -8.65 -16.68 8.93
CA PHE A 142 -8.68 -15.22 8.71
C PHE A 142 -9.27 -14.81 7.34
N PRO A 143 -10.50 -15.21 7.00
CA PRO A 143 -11.04 -14.99 5.66
C PRO A 143 -11.06 -13.51 5.27
N LEU A 144 -10.64 -13.23 4.04
CA LEU A 144 -10.77 -11.92 3.39
C LEU A 144 -11.57 -12.10 2.10
N ASN A 145 -12.56 -11.25 1.81
CA ASN A 145 -13.40 -11.44 0.61
C ASN A 145 -12.61 -11.28 -0.69
N LEU A 146 -11.54 -10.49 -0.65
CA LEU A 146 -10.65 -10.29 -1.78
C LEU A 146 -9.55 -11.36 -1.87
N GLY A 147 -9.45 -12.24 -0.86
CA GLY A 147 -8.49 -13.33 -0.79
C GLY A 147 -7.09 -12.92 -0.33
N TYR A 148 -6.18 -13.91 -0.36
CA TYR A 148 -4.76 -13.76 -0.06
C TYR A 148 -3.91 -14.06 -1.30
N TYR A 149 -2.86 -13.28 -1.49
CA TYR A 149 -1.86 -13.43 -2.53
C TYR A 149 -0.50 -13.55 -1.88
N MET A 150 0.39 -14.32 -2.48
CA MET A 150 1.72 -14.56 -1.96
C MET A 150 2.75 -14.01 -2.93
N VAL A 151 3.69 -13.21 -2.42
CA VAL A 151 4.74 -12.57 -3.20
C VAL A 151 6.10 -12.83 -2.57
N VAL A 152 7.06 -13.12 -3.43
CA VAL A 152 8.49 -13.12 -3.08
C VAL A 152 9.05 -11.84 -3.68
N ASN A 153 9.41 -10.90 -2.81
CA ASN A 153 10.03 -9.67 -3.25
C ASN A 153 11.51 -9.94 -3.56
N PRO A 154 12.06 -9.37 -4.64
CA PRO A 154 13.49 -9.46 -4.91
C PRO A 154 14.28 -8.94 -3.72
N ASN A 155 15.37 -9.63 -3.40
CA ASN A 155 16.34 -9.10 -2.46
C ASN A 155 17.17 -7.99 -3.13
N GLN A 156 17.96 -7.26 -2.35
CA GLN A 156 18.76 -6.14 -2.87
C GLN A 156 19.66 -6.57 -4.04
N VAL A 157 20.19 -7.80 -3.99
CA VAL A 157 21.06 -8.38 -5.01
C VAL A 157 20.30 -8.63 -6.32
N ASP A 158 19.06 -9.13 -6.24
CA ASP A 158 18.20 -9.38 -7.40
C ASP A 158 17.73 -8.06 -8.04
N LEU A 159 17.47 -7.03 -7.22
CA LEU A 159 17.14 -5.68 -7.70
C LEU A 159 18.31 -5.07 -8.49
N ASP A 160 19.53 -5.23 -8.00
CA ASP A 160 20.75 -4.76 -8.67
C ASP A 160 21.02 -5.51 -9.99
N GLN A 161 20.48 -6.73 -10.15
CA GLN A 161 20.64 -7.58 -11.34
C GLN A 161 19.48 -7.50 -12.35
N GLY A 162 18.38 -6.79 -12.03
CA GLY A 162 17.31 -6.48 -12.98
C GLY A 162 16.40 -7.66 -13.38
N THR A 163 16.28 -8.67 -12.53
CA THR A 163 15.48 -9.88 -12.85
C THR A 163 13.96 -9.59 -12.87
N SER A 164 13.23 -10.07 -13.89
CA SER A 164 11.77 -9.88 -14.00
C SER A 164 10.98 -10.96 -13.25
N HIS A 165 9.89 -10.57 -12.58
CA HIS A 165 9.13 -11.43 -11.65
C HIS A 165 7.76 -11.88 -12.18
N GLU A 166 7.50 -13.19 -12.21
CA GLU A 166 6.20 -13.78 -12.55
C GLU A 166 5.13 -13.62 -11.47
N GLY A 167 5.51 -13.62 -10.18
CA GLY A 167 4.55 -13.57 -9.06
C GLY A 167 3.76 -12.26 -8.94
N LEU A 168 4.31 -11.16 -9.47
CA LEU A 168 3.65 -9.85 -9.47
C LEU A 168 2.45 -9.82 -10.43
N SER A 169 2.49 -10.61 -11.52
CA SER A 169 1.47 -10.60 -12.57
C SER A 169 0.08 -10.95 -12.05
N ASN A 170 -0.03 -11.96 -11.18
CA ASN A 170 -1.30 -12.39 -10.59
C ASN A 170 -1.87 -11.34 -9.63
N LEU A 171 -1.02 -10.71 -8.82
CA LEU A 171 -1.42 -9.62 -7.94
C LEU A 171 -1.85 -8.38 -8.75
N THR A 172 -1.10 -8.03 -9.79
CA THR A 172 -1.44 -6.92 -10.69
C THR A 172 -2.77 -7.15 -11.39
N ALA A 173 -3.02 -8.36 -11.90
CA ALA A 173 -4.29 -8.70 -12.54
C ALA A 173 -5.46 -8.67 -11.55
N ALA A 174 -5.28 -9.19 -10.33
CA ALA A 174 -6.29 -9.18 -9.29
C ALA A 174 -6.64 -7.76 -8.83
N LEU A 175 -5.63 -6.93 -8.57
CA LEU A 175 -5.81 -5.53 -8.20
C LEU A 175 -6.48 -4.74 -9.33
N SER A 176 -6.01 -4.89 -10.56
CA SER A 176 -6.59 -4.23 -11.74
C SER A 176 -8.06 -4.58 -11.90
N LYS A 177 -8.42 -5.86 -11.80
CA LYS A 177 -9.82 -6.31 -11.87
C LYS A 177 -10.66 -5.69 -10.76
N GLN A 178 -10.21 -5.74 -9.50
CA GLN A 178 -10.95 -5.20 -8.37
C GLN A 178 -11.16 -3.70 -8.44
N LEU A 179 -10.16 -2.96 -8.92
CA LEU A 179 -10.26 -1.52 -9.12
C LEU A 179 -11.31 -1.19 -10.19
N VAL A 180 -11.27 -1.90 -11.33
CA VAL A 180 -12.24 -1.71 -12.41
C VAL A 180 -13.66 -2.05 -11.95
N ASP A 181 -13.86 -3.21 -11.31
CA ASP A 181 -15.16 -3.65 -10.81
C ASP A 181 -15.76 -2.62 -9.84
N ARG A 182 -14.91 -2.04 -8.98
CA ARG A 182 -15.34 -1.04 -7.99
C ARG A 182 -15.64 0.32 -8.61
N THR A 183 -14.81 0.81 -9.53
CA THR A 183 -15.12 2.02 -10.30
C THR A 183 -16.43 1.87 -11.06
N MET A 184 -16.70 0.70 -11.64
CA MET A 184 -17.95 0.42 -12.35
C MET A 184 -19.18 0.37 -11.42
N ALA A 185 -19.04 -0.19 -10.22
CA ALA A 185 -20.11 -0.21 -9.21
C ALA A 185 -20.42 1.19 -8.62
N GLU A 186 -19.42 2.06 -8.55
CA GLU A 186 -19.52 3.40 -7.94
C GLU A 186 -19.87 4.51 -8.94
N LEU A 187 -19.58 4.32 -10.23
CA LEU A 187 -19.93 5.24 -11.32
C LEU A 187 -21.40 5.73 -11.29
N PRO A 188 -22.41 4.88 -11.02
CA PRO A 188 -23.80 5.33 -10.89
C PRO A 188 -24.02 6.31 -9.71
N HIS A 189 -23.37 6.05 -8.57
CA HIS A 189 -23.48 6.85 -7.36
C HIS A 189 -22.72 8.18 -7.50
N MET A 190 -21.54 8.15 -8.15
CA MET A 190 -20.75 9.34 -8.44
C MET A 190 -21.43 10.26 -9.47
N ARG A 191 -22.08 9.71 -10.51
CA ARG A 191 -22.88 10.50 -11.47
C ARG A 191 -24.04 11.23 -10.78
N THR A 192 -24.67 10.57 -9.81
CA THR A 192 -25.76 11.18 -9.03
C THR A 192 -25.25 12.29 -8.12
N LYS A 193 -24.07 12.10 -7.51
CA LYS A 193 -23.42 13.11 -6.66
C LYS A 193 -22.88 14.30 -7.45
N ALA A 194 -22.25 14.07 -8.60
CA ALA A 194 -21.81 15.12 -9.52
C ALA A 194 -22.99 15.90 -10.14
N SER A 195 -24.13 15.25 -10.39
CA SER A 195 -25.36 15.93 -10.83
C SER A 195 -25.99 16.80 -9.73
N SER A 196 -25.86 16.42 -8.45
CA SER A 196 -26.36 17.23 -7.33
C SER A 196 -25.46 18.42 -7.00
N ASP A 197 -24.17 18.35 -7.33
CA ASP A 197 -23.19 19.43 -7.19
C ASP A 197 -23.05 20.28 -8.47
N THR A 198 -24.03 20.23 -9.38
CA THR A 198 -24.12 21.21 -10.48
C THR A 198 -24.51 22.57 -9.91
N VAL A 199 -23.54 23.26 -9.32
CA VAL A 199 -23.56 24.70 -9.14
C VAL A 199 -23.58 25.29 -10.55
N LEU A 200 -24.73 25.87 -10.91
CA LEU A 200 -24.85 26.79 -12.03
C LEU A 200 -23.84 27.92 -11.79
N ILE A 201 -22.72 27.91 -12.51
CA ILE A 201 -21.94 29.12 -12.71
C ILE A 201 -22.59 29.83 -13.90
N ALA A 202 -23.48 30.78 -13.58
CA ALA A 202 -23.83 31.87 -14.47
C ALA A 202 -22.70 32.92 -14.44
#